data_AF-A5B0A2-F1
#
_entry.id   AF-A5B0A2-F1
#
_cell.length_a   1.000
_cell.length_b   1.000
_cell.length_c   1.000
_cell.angle_alpha   90.00
_cell.angle_beta   90.00
_cell.angle_gamma   90.00
#
_symmetry.space_group_name_H-M   'P 1'
#
loop_
_entity.id
_entity.type
_entity.pdbx_description
1 polymer ?
#
loop_
_entity_poly.entity_id
_entity_poly.type
_entity_poly.pdbx_seq_one_letter_code
_entity_poly.pdbx_strand_id
1 'polypeptide(L)'
;MNQVVFVLSFNALYHVCRFSKCNLIGVKSDLISSCGNLTESWMDRGKRPSKSIVGGNNKIYMDLKDIIREYTLPFLPAKSLFRFTGVCRDWKMQISTPFFAHNQSNSFHAVSGLFYQIAGEPPSFISLDPKAYGVPDPSLKFLPVPVDIRASCNGLLCCQARTGDKAYYMCNPATKMWKKLPKPDADHGTDPALVVIFEPSLLNFVADYKLVCAFPSTDFDDGYEFEIYSSAEGCWRISREICLGDRKLLPSPGVHVNGIVYWQMKHGVLVAFDLARERSQLIYGMKGALCVMQGKLCSVSMHGWTVTVNVLSNVYSNTMEMHSKARTWVQKRLINLDPSALGAGSCKQPSVVFADSDTVVIHDGTTIFSYDMKSKETSALGSAVGTRLIAYVNNLVHV
;
A
#
# COMPACT_ATOMS: atom_id res chain seq x y z
N MET A 1 -26.46 -17.97 -27.42
CA MET A 1 -25.04 -17.57 -27.27
C MET A 1 -24.76 -16.67 -26.05
N ASN A 2 -25.67 -15.76 -25.66
CA ASN A 2 -25.44 -14.85 -24.50
C ASN A 2 -25.51 -15.49 -23.10
N GLN A 3 -26.26 -16.58 -22.90
CA GLN A 3 -26.33 -17.23 -21.57
C GLN A 3 -25.10 -18.06 -21.21
N VAL A 4 -24.41 -18.65 -22.19
CA VAL A 4 -23.21 -19.48 -21.95
C VAL A 4 -22.00 -18.62 -21.55
N VAL A 5 -21.87 -17.42 -22.13
CA VAL A 5 -20.83 -16.44 -21.76
C VAL A 5 -21.08 -15.87 -20.35
N PHE A 6 -22.34 -15.72 -19.94
CA PHE A 6 -22.72 -15.27 -18.59
C PHE A 6 -22.39 -16.31 -17.49
N VAL A 7 -22.66 -17.60 -17.72
CA VAL A 7 -22.32 -18.66 -16.76
C VAL A 7 -20.80 -18.83 -16.64
N LEU A 8 -20.05 -18.66 -17.73
CA LEU A 8 -18.58 -18.67 -17.70
C LEU A 8 -18.00 -17.45 -16.96
N SER A 9 -18.63 -16.27 -17.10
CA SER A 9 -18.23 -15.05 -16.37
C SER A 9 -18.51 -15.16 -14.87
N PHE A 10 -19.62 -15.80 -14.49
CA PHE A 10 -19.97 -16.04 -13.08
C PHE A 10 -19.08 -17.12 -12.46
N ASN A 11 -18.75 -18.20 -13.19
CA ASN A 11 -17.78 -19.19 -12.73
C ASN A 11 -16.36 -18.63 -12.65
N ALA A 12 -15.98 -17.69 -13.54
CA ALA A 12 -14.71 -16.98 -13.44
C ALA A 12 -14.68 -16.07 -12.20
N LEU A 13 -15.74 -15.29 -11.94
CA LEU A 13 -15.84 -14.50 -10.71
C LEU A 13 -15.91 -15.39 -9.46
N TYR A 14 -16.64 -16.50 -9.50
CA TYR A 14 -16.79 -17.43 -8.37
C TYR A 14 -15.49 -18.19 -8.09
N HIS A 15 -14.75 -18.62 -9.11
CA HIS A 15 -13.42 -19.20 -8.92
C HIS A 15 -12.39 -18.15 -8.47
N VAL A 16 -12.46 -16.91 -8.95
CA VAL A 16 -11.60 -15.83 -8.47
C VAL A 16 -11.97 -15.46 -7.02
N CYS A 17 -13.26 -15.34 -6.66
CA CYS A 17 -13.71 -14.99 -5.31
C CYS A 17 -13.55 -16.12 -4.28
N ARG A 18 -13.54 -17.39 -4.72
CA ARG A 18 -13.33 -18.56 -3.83
C ARG A 18 -11.84 -18.86 -3.59
N PHE A 19 -10.95 -18.40 -4.48
CA PHE A 19 -9.50 -18.63 -4.35
C PHE A 19 -8.69 -17.38 -3.99
N SER A 20 -9.17 -16.19 -4.30
CA SER A 20 -8.62 -14.96 -3.75
C SER A 20 -9.27 -14.78 -2.38
N LYS A 21 -8.49 -14.73 -1.31
CA LYS A 21 -8.93 -14.20 0.00
C LYS A 21 -9.24 -12.69 -0.10
N CYS A 22 -9.96 -12.26 -1.14
CA CYS A 22 -10.42 -10.88 -1.29
C CYS A 22 -11.52 -10.65 -0.25
N ASN A 23 -11.40 -9.56 0.52
CA ASN A 23 -12.33 -9.12 1.56
C ASN A 23 -13.76 -8.87 1.00
N LEU A 24 -14.50 -9.92 0.65
CA LEU A 24 -15.94 -9.87 0.37
C LEU A 24 -16.78 -9.85 1.67
N ILE A 25 -16.15 -9.88 2.84
CA ILE A 25 -16.87 -9.84 4.13
C ILE A 25 -17.52 -8.47 4.36
N GLY A 26 -16.90 -7.37 3.90
CA GLY A 26 -17.54 -6.04 3.91
C GLY A 26 -18.68 -5.91 2.89
N VAL A 27 -18.55 -6.57 1.75
CA VAL A 27 -19.63 -6.67 0.75
C VAL A 27 -20.81 -7.50 1.28
N LYS A 28 -20.53 -8.49 2.15
CA LYS A 28 -21.56 -9.31 2.81
C LYS A 28 -22.42 -8.51 3.78
N SER A 29 -21.87 -7.58 4.57
CA SER A 29 -22.68 -6.78 5.51
C SER A 29 -23.63 -5.83 4.78
N ASP A 30 -23.18 -5.24 3.67
CA ASP A 30 -24.01 -4.30 2.89
C ASP A 30 -25.06 -5.04 2.05
N LEU A 31 -24.73 -6.21 1.48
CA LEU A 31 -25.68 -7.09 0.79
C LEU A 31 -26.69 -7.75 1.74
N ILE A 32 -26.30 -8.13 2.97
CA ILE A 32 -27.22 -8.75 3.94
C ILE A 32 -28.24 -7.72 4.45
N SER A 33 -27.89 -6.43 4.56
CA SER A 33 -28.87 -5.39 4.90
C SER A 33 -29.96 -5.22 3.82
N SER A 34 -29.62 -5.45 2.54
CA SER A 34 -30.55 -5.34 1.43
C SER A 34 -31.37 -6.62 1.17
N CYS A 35 -30.88 -7.79 1.57
CA CYS A 35 -31.56 -9.09 1.33
C CYS A 35 -32.34 -9.61 2.55
N GLY A 36 -32.09 -9.10 3.76
CA GLY A 36 -32.69 -9.60 5.01
C GLY A 36 -34.20 -9.41 5.18
N ASN A 37 -34.87 -8.69 4.27
CA ASN A 37 -36.31 -8.38 4.37
C ASN A 37 -37.21 -9.17 3.41
N LEU A 38 -36.74 -10.26 2.78
CA LEU A 38 -37.47 -10.89 1.66
C LEU A 38 -37.78 -12.40 1.82
N THR A 39 -37.77 -12.96 3.03
CA THR A 39 -38.04 -14.41 3.22
C THR A 39 -39.30 -14.75 4.03
N GLU A 40 -40.35 -13.93 3.99
CA GLU A 40 -41.68 -14.37 4.44
C GLU A 40 -42.76 -13.84 3.49
N SER A 41 -43.22 -14.70 2.56
CA SER A 41 -44.64 -14.85 2.15
C SER A 41 -44.77 -15.43 0.74
N TRP A 42 -44.48 -16.71 0.54
CA TRP A 42 -44.97 -17.45 -0.63
C TRP A 42 -45.55 -18.79 -0.17
N MET A 43 -46.84 -18.80 0.17
CA MET A 43 -47.70 -19.96 -0.06
C MET A 43 -48.83 -19.54 -1.00
N ASP A 44 -48.91 -20.30 -2.08
CA ASP A 44 -49.75 -20.17 -3.25
C ASP A 44 -51.22 -20.49 -2.93
N ARG A 45 -52.16 -19.71 -3.50
CA ARG A 45 -53.52 -20.15 -3.89
C ARG A 45 -54.26 -19.06 -4.69
N GLY A 46 -54.31 -19.27 -6.02
CA GLY A 46 -55.56 -19.25 -6.79
C GLY A 46 -56.14 -17.94 -7.34
N LYS A 47 -56.33 -17.96 -8.68
CA LYS A 47 -57.31 -17.23 -9.53
C LYS A 47 -56.98 -15.79 -10.03
N ARG A 48 -57.05 -15.63 -11.37
CA ARG A 48 -57.26 -14.37 -12.13
C ARG A 48 -58.79 -14.14 -12.34
N PRO A 49 -59.32 -13.00 -12.85
CA PRO A 49 -58.65 -11.87 -13.54
C PRO A 49 -59.15 -10.42 -13.23
N SER A 50 -58.43 -9.46 -13.84
CA SER A 50 -58.83 -8.10 -14.28
C SER A 50 -58.92 -6.95 -13.27
N LYS A 51 -57.99 -6.00 -13.40
CA LYS A 51 -58.23 -4.54 -13.55
C LYS A 51 -56.89 -3.82 -13.71
N SER A 52 -56.79 -2.99 -14.75
CA SER A 52 -55.71 -2.05 -14.98
C SER A 52 -55.81 -0.87 -14.00
N ILE A 53 -54.77 -0.61 -13.21
CA ILE A 53 -54.51 0.71 -12.64
C ILE A 53 -53.00 0.98 -12.67
N VAL A 54 -52.68 2.15 -13.20
CA VAL A 54 -51.37 2.78 -13.33
C VAL A 54 -50.78 3.08 -11.95
N GLY A 55 -49.44 2.98 -11.83
CA GLY A 55 -48.67 3.81 -10.90
C GLY A 55 -47.71 3.04 -9.98
N GLY A 56 -46.41 3.33 -10.15
CA GLY A 56 -45.43 3.20 -9.07
C GLY A 56 -44.39 2.09 -9.20
N ASN A 57 -43.59 2.06 -10.26
CA ASN A 57 -42.34 1.28 -10.26
C ASN A 57 -41.16 2.16 -9.85
N ASN A 58 -41.13 2.58 -8.58
CA ASN A 58 -39.86 2.91 -7.91
C ASN A 58 -39.23 1.60 -7.44
N LYS A 59 -38.50 0.95 -8.35
CA LYS A 59 -37.58 -0.13 -8.01
C LYS A 59 -36.37 0.05 -8.91
N ILE A 60 -35.42 0.86 -8.43
CA ILE A 60 -34.09 1.03 -9.01
C ILE A 60 -33.37 -0.32 -8.85
N TYR A 61 -33.69 -1.27 -9.72
CA TYR A 61 -32.88 -2.47 -9.87
C TYR A 61 -31.74 -2.10 -10.80
N MET A 62 -30.53 -1.96 -10.24
CA MET A 62 -29.33 -1.98 -11.07
C MET A 62 -29.21 -3.37 -11.70
N ASP A 63 -28.90 -3.40 -13.00
CA ASP A 63 -28.60 -4.65 -13.69
C ASP A 63 -27.37 -5.31 -13.03
N LEU A 64 -27.33 -6.65 -13.01
CA LEU A 64 -26.19 -7.40 -12.46
C LEU A 64 -24.87 -6.98 -13.12
N LYS A 65 -24.91 -6.61 -14.40
CA LYS A 65 -23.78 -6.05 -15.14
C LYS A 65 -23.27 -4.75 -14.53
N ASP A 66 -24.18 -3.86 -14.11
CA ASP A 66 -23.85 -2.60 -13.46
C ASP A 66 -23.31 -2.84 -12.04
N ILE A 67 -23.89 -3.81 -11.32
CA ILE A 67 -23.41 -4.20 -9.98
C ILE A 67 -21.97 -4.70 -10.03
N ILE A 68 -21.65 -5.61 -10.95
CA ILE A 68 -20.28 -6.13 -11.11
C ILE A 68 -19.32 -5.00 -11.48
N ARG A 69 -19.74 -4.11 -12.39
CA ARG A 69 -18.95 -2.95 -12.83
C ARG A 69 -18.60 -2.03 -11.68
N GLU A 70 -19.58 -1.66 -10.86
CA GLU A 70 -19.41 -0.59 -9.86
C GLU A 70 -18.91 -1.12 -8.52
N TYR A 71 -19.29 -2.33 -8.14
CA TYR A 71 -19.05 -2.86 -6.78
C TYR A 71 -18.14 -4.09 -6.73
N THR A 72 -17.70 -4.62 -7.88
CA THR A 72 -16.77 -5.77 -7.89
C THR A 72 -15.46 -5.45 -8.58
N LEU A 73 -15.48 -4.99 -9.83
CA LEU A 73 -14.27 -4.75 -10.61
C LEU A 73 -13.28 -3.77 -9.94
N PRO A 74 -13.70 -2.64 -9.34
CA PRO A 74 -12.76 -1.70 -8.71
C PRO A 74 -11.98 -2.29 -7.53
N PHE A 75 -12.49 -3.35 -6.89
CA PHE A 75 -11.85 -4.01 -5.75
C PHE A 75 -10.91 -5.15 -6.18
N LEU A 76 -10.71 -5.36 -7.47
CA LEU A 76 -9.79 -6.37 -7.98
C LEU A 76 -8.41 -5.76 -8.23
N PRO A 77 -7.33 -6.55 -8.05
CA PRO A 77 -5.99 -6.12 -8.40
C PRO A 77 -5.82 -5.97 -9.92
N ALA A 78 -4.88 -5.12 -10.32
CA ALA A 78 -4.56 -4.82 -11.71
C ALA A 78 -4.31 -6.08 -12.56
N LYS A 79 -3.59 -7.08 -12.04
CA LYS A 79 -3.34 -8.34 -12.77
C LYS A 79 -4.64 -9.07 -13.14
N SER A 80 -5.58 -9.16 -12.20
CA SER A 80 -6.90 -9.78 -12.45
C SER A 80 -7.69 -8.96 -13.48
N LEU A 81 -7.64 -7.64 -13.38
CA LEU A 81 -8.32 -6.74 -14.31
C LEU A 81 -7.78 -6.85 -15.73
N PHE A 82 -6.46 -6.94 -15.91
CA PHE A 82 -5.87 -7.18 -17.23
C PHE A 82 -6.36 -8.50 -17.84
N ARG A 83 -6.53 -9.57 -17.05
CA ARG A 83 -7.12 -10.82 -17.55
C ARG A 83 -8.59 -10.63 -17.96
N PHE A 84 -9.32 -9.81 -17.20
CA PHE A 84 -10.74 -9.54 -17.45
C PHE A 84 -10.99 -8.72 -18.71
N THR A 85 -9.99 -7.98 -19.21
CA THR A 85 -10.05 -7.37 -20.55
C THR A 85 -10.17 -8.41 -21.68
N GLY A 86 -9.81 -9.67 -21.43
CA GLY A 86 -9.96 -10.78 -22.38
C GLY A 86 -11.34 -11.45 -22.38
N VAL A 87 -12.21 -11.13 -21.42
CA VAL A 87 -13.51 -11.82 -21.24
C VAL A 87 -14.56 -11.33 -22.24
N CYS A 88 -14.75 -10.01 -22.35
CA CYS A 88 -15.66 -9.41 -23.32
C CYS A 88 -15.23 -7.98 -23.70
N ARG A 89 -15.75 -7.46 -24.82
CA ARG A 89 -15.44 -6.12 -25.31
C ARG A 89 -15.85 -5.02 -24.31
N ASP A 90 -17.00 -5.20 -23.65
CA ASP A 90 -17.51 -4.21 -22.69
C ASP A 90 -16.58 -4.07 -21.49
N TRP A 91 -16.10 -5.17 -20.92
CA TRP A 91 -15.14 -5.15 -19.81
C TRP A 91 -13.81 -4.54 -20.23
N LYS A 92 -13.31 -4.90 -21.42
CA LYS A 92 -12.11 -4.26 -21.97
C LYS A 92 -12.26 -2.74 -22.07
N MET A 93 -13.37 -2.27 -22.63
CA MET A 93 -13.63 -0.84 -22.77
C MET A 93 -13.71 -0.15 -21.40
N GLN A 94 -14.43 -0.73 -20.44
CA GLN A 94 -14.59 -0.18 -19.10
C GLN A 94 -13.27 -0.10 -18.32
N ILE A 95 -12.53 -1.21 -18.26
CA ILE A 95 -11.27 -1.33 -17.50
C ILE A 95 -10.20 -0.39 -18.08
N SER A 96 -10.26 -0.10 -19.38
CA SER A 96 -9.29 0.78 -20.05
C SER A 96 -9.58 2.27 -19.84
N THR A 97 -10.69 2.65 -19.19
CA THR A 97 -11.00 4.07 -18.97
C THR A 97 -10.19 4.65 -17.80
N PRO A 98 -9.73 5.92 -17.91
CA PRO A 98 -9.09 6.61 -16.78
C PRO A 98 -10.00 6.68 -15.54
N PHE A 99 -11.31 6.83 -15.74
CA PHE A 99 -12.30 6.84 -14.65
C PHE A 99 -12.28 5.53 -13.86
N PHE A 100 -12.25 4.39 -14.56
CA PHE A 100 -12.19 3.10 -13.89
C PHE A 100 -10.85 2.90 -13.17
N ALA A 101 -9.73 3.22 -13.83
CA ALA A 101 -8.40 3.13 -13.22
C ALA A 101 -8.31 3.97 -11.93
N HIS A 102 -8.88 5.17 -11.96
CA HIS A 102 -9.02 6.05 -10.81
C HIS A 102 -9.85 5.41 -9.68
N ASN A 103 -11.06 4.96 -9.98
CA ASN A 103 -11.94 4.33 -8.98
C ASN A 103 -11.33 3.06 -8.38
N GLN A 104 -10.67 2.26 -9.22
CA GLN A 104 -9.94 1.06 -8.82
C GLN A 104 -8.77 1.40 -7.88
N SER A 105 -8.00 2.46 -8.18
CA SER A 105 -6.92 2.91 -7.31
C SER A 105 -7.42 3.48 -5.97
N ASN A 106 -8.65 4.02 -5.93
CA ASN A 106 -9.32 4.45 -4.70
C ASN A 106 -9.93 3.29 -3.90
N SER A 107 -10.17 2.14 -4.53
CA SER A 107 -10.86 1.00 -3.90
C SER A 107 -9.90 -0.09 -3.44
N PHE A 108 -8.82 -0.33 -4.19
CA PHE A 108 -7.87 -1.40 -3.93
C PHE A 108 -6.54 -0.87 -3.36
N HIS A 109 -6.39 -1.00 -2.04
CA HIS A 109 -5.20 -0.57 -1.28
C HIS A 109 -4.45 -1.73 -0.64
N ALA A 110 -4.89 -2.97 -0.86
CA ALA A 110 -4.30 -4.14 -0.23
C ALA A 110 -2.89 -4.38 -0.79
N VAL A 111 -1.94 -4.58 0.11
CA VAL A 111 -0.59 -4.99 -0.28
C VAL A 111 -0.68 -6.28 -1.06
N SER A 112 0.00 -6.30 -2.19
CA SER A 112 -0.09 -7.36 -3.19
C SER A 112 1.20 -8.18 -3.28
N GLY A 113 2.31 -7.64 -2.78
CA GLY A 113 3.61 -8.27 -2.80
C GLY A 113 4.71 -7.29 -2.41
N LEU A 114 5.95 -7.76 -2.52
CA LEU A 114 7.14 -7.00 -2.21
C LEU A 114 8.08 -7.00 -3.40
N PHE A 115 8.57 -5.81 -3.76
CA PHE A 115 9.79 -5.72 -4.54
C PHE A 115 10.97 -5.98 -3.61
N TYR A 116 11.89 -6.81 -4.06
CA TYR A 116 13.17 -7.04 -3.38
C TYR A 116 14.30 -6.69 -4.34
N GLN A 117 15.35 -6.07 -3.79
CA GLN A 117 16.47 -5.60 -4.57
C GLN A 117 17.78 -5.85 -3.84
N ILE A 118 18.71 -6.49 -4.56
CA ILE A 118 20.13 -6.57 -4.20
C ILE A 118 20.81 -5.36 -4.82
N ALA A 119 21.73 -4.72 -4.08
CA ALA A 119 22.47 -3.56 -4.58
C ALA A 119 23.18 -3.91 -5.90
N GLY A 120 22.98 -3.08 -6.93
CA GLY A 120 23.59 -3.29 -8.25
C GLY A 120 22.84 -4.26 -9.17
N GLU A 121 21.80 -4.96 -8.71
CA GLU A 121 21.04 -5.93 -9.51
C GLU A 121 19.62 -5.44 -9.81
N PRO A 122 19.02 -5.79 -10.96
CA PRO A 122 17.63 -5.46 -11.26
C PRO A 122 16.69 -5.93 -10.14
N PRO A 123 15.63 -5.17 -9.82
CA PRO A 123 14.67 -5.57 -8.82
C PRO A 123 13.89 -6.83 -9.27
N SER A 124 13.32 -7.52 -8.30
CA SER A 124 12.44 -8.67 -8.51
C SER A 124 11.21 -8.54 -7.61
N PHE A 125 10.18 -9.34 -7.86
CA PHE A 125 8.88 -9.22 -7.18
C PHE A 125 8.43 -10.54 -6.59
N ILE A 126 8.08 -10.54 -5.31
CA ILE A 126 7.50 -11.66 -4.57
C ILE A 126 6.03 -11.34 -4.32
N SER A 127 5.15 -12.19 -4.83
CA SER A 127 3.71 -12.00 -4.70
C SER A 127 3.18 -12.61 -3.39
N LEU A 128 2.25 -11.92 -2.73
CA LEU A 128 1.48 -12.51 -1.61
C LEU A 128 0.47 -13.56 -2.10
N ASP A 129 -0.03 -13.40 -3.33
CA ASP A 129 -0.89 -14.36 -4.01
C ASP A 129 -0.50 -14.38 -5.50
N PRO A 130 0.32 -15.34 -5.95
CA PRO A 130 0.74 -15.42 -7.35
C PRO A 130 -0.41 -15.59 -8.34
N LYS A 131 -1.61 -16.04 -7.92
CA LYS A 131 -2.77 -16.16 -8.80
C LYS A 131 -3.44 -14.80 -8.99
N ALA A 132 -3.64 -14.05 -7.91
CA ALA A 132 -4.32 -12.76 -7.92
C ALA A 132 -3.41 -11.58 -8.31
N TYR A 133 -2.16 -11.58 -7.84
CA TYR A 133 -1.26 -10.43 -7.94
C TYR A 133 -0.02 -10.70 -8.80
N GLY A 134 0.56 -9.63 -9.32
CA GLY A 134 1.79 -9.68 -10.10
C GLY A 134 1.98 -8.45 -10.97
N VAL A 135 3.22 -8.24 -11.39
CA VAL A 135 3.62 -7.17 -12.29
C VAL A 135 4.14 -7.77 -13.60
N PRO A 136 3.86 -7.15 -14.77
CA PRO A 136 4.29 -7.70 -16.05
C PRO A 136 5.81 -7.76 -16.26
N ASP A 137 6.55 -6.85 -15.63
CA ASP A 137 8.02 -6.82 -15.68
C ASP A 137 8.58 -6.40 -14.31
N PRO A 138 8.92 -7.37 -13.44
CA PRO A 138 9.51 -7.10 -12.13
C PRO A 138 10.87 -6.39 -12.17
N SER A 139 11.60 -6.52 -13.28
CA SER A 139 12.94 -5.96 -13.45
C SER A 139 12.96 -4.49 -13.87
N LEU A 140 11.77 -3.91 -14.08
CA LEU A 140 11.54 -2.52 -14.47
C LEU A 140 12.32 -2.09 -15.74
N LYS A 141 12.51 -3.00 -16.72
CA LYS A 141 13.21 -2.71 -17.98
C LYS A 141 12.44 -1.77 -18.92
N PHE A 142 11.19 -1.46 -18.60
CA PHE A 142 10.43 -0.43 -19.28
C PHE A 142 10.91 1.00 -18.95
N LEU A 143 11.75 1.16 -17.91
CA LEU A 143 12.45 2.41 -17.62
C LEU A 143 13.69 2.56 -18.53
N PRO A 144 14.07 3.80 -18.88
CA PRO A 144 15.16 4.04 -19.84
C PRO A 144 16.56 3.70 -19.29
N VAL A 145 16.71 3.54 -17.99
CA VAL A 145 17.98 3.29 -17.30
C VAL A 145 17.80 2.29 -16.15
N PRO A 146 18.86 1.59 -15.72
CA PRO A 146 18.84 0.83 -14.49
C PRO A 146 18.58 1.71 -13.27
N VAL A 147 17.70 1.26 -12.38
CA VAL A 147 17.25 2.03 -11.22
C VAL A 147 17.26 1.21 -9.92
N ASP A 148 17.29 1.94 -8.81
CA ASP A 148 17.01 1.41 -7.48
C ASP A 148 15.69 1.94 -6.95
N ILE A 149 14.84 1.06 -6.42
CA ILE A 149 13.55 1.43 -5.85
C ILE A 149 13.81 2.04 -4.47
N ARG A 150 13.27 3.25 -4.23
CA ARG A 150 13.52 4.03 -3.00
C ARG A 150 12.32 4.08 -2.08
N ALA A 151 11.13 4.19 -2.65
CA ALA A 151 9.89 4.27 -1.88
C ALA A 151 8.71 3.82 -2.75
N SER A 152 7.60 3.51 -2.09
CA SER A 152 6.33 3.17 -2.74
C SER A 152 5.16 3.79 -1.98
N CYS A 153 4.08 4.06 -2.70
CA CYS A 153 2.80 4.46 -2.10
C CYS A 153 1.67 4.14 -3.07
N ASN A 154 0.66 3.39 -2.62
CA ASN A 154 -0.58 3.14 -3.37
C ASN A 154 -0.40 2.82 -4.86
N GLY A 155 0.54 1.91 -5.16
CA GLY A 155 0.82 1.41 -6.52
C GLY A 155 1.81 2.23 -7.34
N LEU A 156 2.26 3.38 -6.83
CA LEU A 156 3.39 4.11 -7.36
C LEU A 156 4.69 3.63 -6.73
N LEU A 157 5.75 3.55 -7.54
CA LEU A 157 7.12 3.41 -7.10
C LEU A 157 7.89 4.69 -7.43
N CYS A 158 8.72 5.14 -6.49
CA CYS A 158 9.80 6.09 -6.75
C CYS A 158 11.10 5.32 -6.91
N CYS A 159 11.75 5.51 -8.06
CA CYS A 159 13.00 4.88 -8.44
C CYS A 159 14.07 5.95 -8.67
N GLN A 160 15.33 5.67 -8.31
CA GLN A 160 16.47 6.53 -8.59
C GLN A 160 17.38 5.86 -9.61
N ALA A 161 17.82 6.58 -10.64
CA ALA A 161 18.83 6.07 -11.57
C ALA A 161 20.14 5.74 -10.85
N ARG A 162 20.77 4.62 -11.23
CA ARG A 162 22.08 4.23 -10.69
C ARG A 162 23.24 5.04 -11.25
N THR A 163 23.05 5.59 -12.43
CA THR A 163 24.08 6.29 -13.21
C THR A 163 23.61 7.70 -13.56
N GLY A 164 24.55 8.52 -14.03
CA GLY A 164 24.26 9.89 -14.49
C GLY A 164 23.92 10.84 -13.34
N ASP A 165 22.91 11.67 -13.56
CA ASP A 165 22.40 12.69 -12.63
C ASP A 165 21.59 12.11 -11.46
N LYS A 166 21.54 10.78 -11.31
CA LYS A 166 20.72 10.06 -10.34
C LYS A 166 19.25 10.50 -10.37
N ALA A 167 18.73 10.82 -11.56
CA ALA A 167 17.36 11.27 -11.73
C ALA A 167 16.33 10.32 -11.11
N TYR A 168 15.25 10.91 -10.61
CA TYR A 168 14.10 10.17 -10.11
C TYR A 168 13.11 9.84 -11.21
N TYR A 169 12.54 8.65 -11.12
CA TYR A 169 11.46 8.17 -11.97
C TYR A 169 10.32 7.71 -11.08
N MET A 170 9.14 8.26 -11.34
CA MET A 170 7.90 7.69 -10.83
C MET A 170 7.41 6.66 -11.82
N CYS A 171 6.96 5.49 -11.34
CA CYS A 171 6.37 4.48 -12.22
C CYS A 171 5.28 3.66 -11.53
N ASN A 172 4.38 3.11 -12.35
CA ASN A 172 3.50 2.04 -11.95
C ASN A 172 3.90 0.75 -12.71
N PRO A 173 4.52 -0.23 -12.03
CA PRO A 173 4.91 -1.49 -12.65
C PRO A 173 3.77 -2.26 -13.30
N ALA A 174 2.52 -2.15 -12.81
CA ALA A 174 1.37 -2.86 -13.38
C ALA A 174 1.00 -2.33 -14.77
N THR A 175 1.08 -1.02 -14.98
CA THR A 175 0.75 -0.36 -16.25
C THR A 175 1.97 -0.10 -17.13
N LYS A 176 3.19 -0.24 -16.59
CA LYS A 176 4.47 0.14 -17.20
C LYS A 176 4.58 1.63 -17.55
N MET A 177 3.68 2.46 -17.03
CA MET A 177 3.76 3.91 -17.19
C MET A 177 4.79 4.47 -16.23
N TRP A 178 5.49 5.50 -16.68
CA TRP A 178 6.51 6.19 -15.90
C TRP A 178 6.66 7.64 -16.31
N LYS A 179 7.25 8.43 -15.41
CA LYS A 179 7.59 9.84 -15.61
C LYS A 179 8.95 10.12 -14.99
N LYS A 180 9.85 10.73 -15.76
CA LYS A 180 11.11 11.28 -15.25
C LYS A 180 10.79 12.59 -14.51
N LEU A 181 11.27 12.74 -13.28
CA LEU A 181 11.13 13.98 -12.51
C LEU A 181 12.23 14.98 -12.89
N PRO A 182 12.00 16.29 -12.70
CA PRO A 182 13.07 17.28 -12.77
C PRO A 182 14.20 16.93 -11.79
N LYS A 183 15.40 17.42 -12.08
CA LYS A 183 16.54 17.28 -11.19
C LYS A 183 16.22 18.00 -9.86
N PRO A 184 16.48 17.37 -8.69
CA PRO A 184 16.40 18.07 -7.41
C PRO A 184 17.42 19.20 -7.32
N ASP A 185 17.11 20.21 -6.51
CA ASP A 185 18.01 21.33 -6.24
C ASP A 185 19.13 20.89 -5.29
N ALA A 186 18.86 19.96 -4.37
CA ALA A 186 19.85 19.39 -3.45
C ALA A 186 20.46 18.07 -3.96
N ASP A 187 21.68 17.74 -3.50
CA ASP A 187 22.24 16.39 -3.72
C ASP A 187 21.73 15.42 -2.64
N HIS A 188 20.73 14.64 -2.99
CA HIS A 188 20.18 13.61 -2.12
C HIS A 188 21.08 12.36 -1.94
N GLY A 189 22.24 12.30 -2.62
CA GLY A 189 23.17 11.20 -2.50
C GLY A 189 22.71 9.91 -3.18
N THR A 190 23.39 8.80 -2.87
CA THR A 190 23.12 7.48 -3.45
C THR A 190 22.10 6.66 -2.68
N ASP A 191 21.75 7.07 -1.45
CA ASP A 191 20.77 6.38 -0.62
C ASP A 191 19.81 7.31 0.12
N PRO A 192 18.95 8.04 -0.63
CA PRO A 192 18.10 9.07 -0.08
C PRO A 192 16.99 8.52 0.81
N ALA A 193 16.72 9.23 1.90
CA ALA A 193 15.61 8.95 2.80
C ALA A 193 14.31 9.54 2.21
N LEU A 194 13.76 8.85 1.21
CA LEU A 194 12.57 9.29 0.48
C LEU A 194 11.26 8.76 1.06
N VAL A 195 10.23 9.58 0.95
CA VAL A 195 8.82 9.20 1.15
C VAL A 195 8.03 9.65 -0.06
N VAL A 196 7.23 8.73 -0.61
CA VAL A 196 6.20 9.05 -1.61
C VAL A 196 4.90 9.24 -0.87
N ILE A 197 4.23 10.35 -1.13
CA ILE A 197 2.91 10.68 -0.58
C ILE A 197 1.95 10.71 -1.74
N PHE A 198 1.05 9.74 -1.78
CA PHE A 198 0.00 9.68 -2.77
C PHE A 198 -1.30 9.23 -2.11
N GLU A 199 -2.24 10.16 -1.98
CA GLU A 199 -3.58 9.91 -1.46
C GLU A 199 -4.59 10.10 -2.61
N PRO A 200 -5.16 9.01 -3.14
CA PRO A 200 -6.16 9.11 -4.19
C PRO A 200 -7.33 10.00 -3.75
N SER A 201 -7.66 10.99 -4.56
CA SER A 201 -8.79 11.90 -4.32
C SER A 201 -10.00 11.45 -5.12
N LEU A 202 -11.19 11.47 -4.53
CA LEU A 202 -12.42 11.13 -5.28
C LEU A 202 -12.65 12.04 -6.49
N LEU A 203 -12.16 13.28 -6.45
CA LEU A 203 -12.47 14.31 -7.45
C LEU A 203 -11.34 14.59 -8.43
N ASN A 204 -10.12 14.11 -8.17
CA ASN A 204 -8.96 14.36 -9.04
C ASN A 204 -8.48 13.07 -9.71
N PHE A 205 -8.71 12.95 -11.02
CA PHE A 205 -8.31 11.79 -11.82
C PHE A 205 -6.81 11.73 -12.11
N VAL A 206 -6.11 12.85 -11.97
CA VAL A 206 -4.66 12.90 -12.12
C VAL A 206 -4.05 12.60 -10.76
N ALA A 207 -3.08 11.67 -10.71
CA ALA A 207 -2.38 11.36 -9.48
C ALA A 207 -1.58 12.57 -9.01
N ASP A 208 -2.08 13.25 -7.98
CA ASP A 208 -1.33 14.29 -7.29
C ASP A 208 -0.51 13.66 -6.16
N TYR A 209 0.79 13.58 -6.37
CA TYR A 209 1.74 13.03 -5.42
C TYR A 209 2.83 14.03 -5.05
N LYS A 210 3.39 13.82 -3.86
CA LYS A 210 4.58 14.53 -3.38
C LYS A 210 5.70 13.55 -3.07
N LEU A 211 6.93 13.98 -3.27
CA LEU A 211 8.10 13.29 -2.74
C LEU A 211 8.73 14.17 -1.70
N VAL A 212 9.09 13.58 -0.56
CA VAL A 212 9.80 14.29 0.50
C VAL A 212 11.09 13.54 0.77
N CYS A 213 12.22 14.23 0.62
CA CYS A 213 13.53 13.72 0.89
C CYS A 213 14.11 14.41 2.11
N ALA A 214 14.56 13.64 3.10
CA ALA A 214 15.46 14.15 4.14
C ALA A 214 16.90 13.85 3.71
N PHE A 215 17.75 14.88 3.69
CA PHE A 215 19.14 14.76 3.24
C PHE A 215 20.10 15.50 4.20
N PRO A 216 21.38 15.08 4.30
CA PRO A 216 22.34 15.76 5.17
C PRO A 216 22.56 17.21 4.74
N SER A 217 22.58 18.14 5.70
CA SER A 217 22.92 19.53 5.46
C SER A 217 24.40 19.68 5.09
N THR A 218 24.71 20.60 4.17
CA THR A 218 26.09 21.01 3.88
C THR A 218 26.62 22.06 4.85
N ASP A 219 25.70 22.79 5.50
CA ASP A 219 26.02 23.98 6.28
C ASP A 219 26.08 23.67 7.79
N PHE A 220 25.40 22.60 8.22
CA PHE A 220 25.34 22.19 9.62
C PHE A 220 25.76 20.73 9.78
N ASP A 221 26.86 20.51 10.52
CA ASP A 221 27.30 19.17 10.90
C ASP A 221 26.17 18.42 11.63
N ASP A 222 25.93 17.18 11.22
CA ASP A 222 24.84 16.31 11.71
C ASP A 222 23.43 16.92 11.57
N GLY A 223 23.26 17.97 10.75
CA GLY A 223 21.98 18.53 10.38
C GLY A 223 21.34 17.78 9.22
N TYR A 224 20.01 17.75 9.19
CA TYR A 224 19.23 17.29 8.04
C TYR A 224 18.31 18.39 7.54
N GLU A 225 18.30 18.54 6.22
CA GLU A 225 17.38 19.41 5.49
C GLU A 225 16.34 18.56 4.76
N PHE A 226 15.31 19.23 4.25
CA PHE A 226 14.18 18.58 3.60
C PHE A 226 13.90 19.20 2.24
N GLU A 227 13.79 18.38 1.19
CA GLU A 227 13.37 18.83 -0.13
C GLU A 227 12.05 18.16 -0.51
N ILE A 228 11.15 18.94 -1.08
CA ILE A 228 9.79 18.52 -1.41
C ILE A 228 9.57 18.71 -2.92
N TYR A 229 9.22 17.63 -3.60
CA TYR A 229 8.68 17.67 -4.95
C TYR A 229 7.15 17.72 -4.90
N SER A 230 6.54 18.59 -5.70
CA SER A 230 5.09 18.63 -5.91
C SER A 230 4.77 18.26 -7.35
N SER A 231 3.95 17.21 -7.55
CA SER A 231 3.55 16.82 -8.91
C SER A 231 2.67 17.87 -9.60
N ALA A 232 1.89 18.62 -8.82
CA ALA A 232 1.04 19.71 -9.30
C ALA A 232 1.85 20.90 -9.84
N GLU A 233 2.96 21.24 -9.18
CA GLU A 233 3.84 22.35 -9.61
C GLU A 233 4.92 21.86 -10.59
N GLY A 234 5.25 20.57 -10.55
CA GLY A 234 6.26 19.97 -11.41
C GLY A 234 7.68 20.42 -11.07
N CYS A 235 7.93 20.87 -9.83
CA CYS A 235 9.24 21.33 -9.37
C CYS A 235 9.57 20.82 -7.96
N TRP A 236 10.85 20.87 -7.63
CA TRP A 236 11.34 20.69 -6.28
C TRP A 236 11.41 22.03 -5.55
N ARG A 237 11.40 21.96 -4.23
CA ARG A 237 11.65 23.10 -3.35
C ARG A 237 12.27 22.63 -2.05
N ILE A 238 13.34 23.30 -1.64
CA ILE A 238 13.96 23.10 -0.34
C ILE A 238 13.12 23.79 0.76
N SER A 239 12.83 23.06 1.83
CA SER A 239 12.26 23.59 3.07
C SER A 239 13.29 24.44 3.79
N ARG A 240 12.84 25.48 4.50
CA ARG A 240 13.74 26.29 5.35
C ARG A 240 14.06 25.61 6.69
N GLU A 241 13.44 24.47 6.96
CA GLU A 241 13.61 23.72 8.18
C GLU A 241 14.92 22.92 8.16
N ILE A 242 15.61 22.96 9.29
CA ILE A 242 16.82 22.18 9.55
C ILE A 242 16.59 21.37 10.83
N CYS A 243 16.60 20.06 10.70
CA CYS A 243 16.54 19.15 11.82
C CYS A 243 17.95 18.88 12.34
N LEU A 244 18.31 19.51 13.45
CA LEU A 244 19.59 19.27 14.11
C LEU A 244 19.51 18.01 14.98
N GLY A 245 20.47 17.10 14.83
CA GLY A 245 20.61 15.97 15.73
C GLY A 245 21.80 15.08 15.38
N ASP A 246 22.58 14.72 16.40
CA ASP A 246 23.78 13.86 16.33
C ASP A 246 23.45 12.38 16.03
N ARG A 247 22.57 12.11 15.06
CA ARG A 247 22.07 10.77 14.74
C ARG A 247 21.89 10.61 13.25
N LYS A 248 22.48 9.53 12.72
CA LYS A 248 22.36 9.20 11.30
C LYS A 248 20.95 8.71 10.94
N LEU A 249 20.36 9.25 9.87
CA LEU A 249 19.17 8.68 9.23
C LEU A 249 19.46 7.25 8.73
N LEU A 250 18.48 6.38 8.89
CA LEU A 250 18.54 5.04 8.31
C LEU A 250 18.12 5.09 6.84
N PRO A 251 18.76 4.31 5.97
CA PRO A 251 18.38 4.18 4.57
C PRO A 251 17.13 3.28 4.41
N SER A 252 16.06 3.64 5.09
CA SER A 252 14.76 2.97 5.05
C SER A 252 13.71 3.92 4.49
N PRO A 253 12.71 3.42 3.75
CA PRO A 253 11.56 4.24 3.36
C PRO A 253 10.94 4.88 4.61
N GLY A 254 10.67 6.18 4.55
CA GLY A 254 9.89 6.83 5.59
C GLY A 254 8.39 6.55 5.41
N VAL A 255 7.59 7.01 6.37
CA VAL A 255 6.14 6.77 6.43
C VAL A 255 5.41 8.10 6.56
N HIS A 256 4.33 8.27 5.80
CA HIS A 256 3.43 9.42 5.91
C HIS A 256 2.15 9.06 6.68
N VAL A 257 1.79 9.88 7.67
CA VAL A 257 0.52 9.79 8.40
C VAL A 257 0.02 11.18 8.74
N ASN A 258 -1.22 11.50 8.37
CA ASN A 258 -1.92 12.73 8.76
C ASN A 258 -1.12 14.03 8.53
N GLY A 259 -0.46 14.16 7.38
CA GLY A 259 0.31 15.34 7.02
C GLY A 259 1.70 15.42 7.65
N ILE A 260 2.13 14.37 8.37
CA ILE A 260 3.46 14.28 8.98
C ILE A 260 4.23 13.13 8.33
N VAL A 261 5.48 13.40 7.99
CA VAL A 261 6.42 12.43 7.44
C VAL A 261 7.39 11.98 8.52
N TYR A 262 7.60 10.68 8.63
CA TYR A 262 8.44 10.07 9.64
C TYR A 262 9.58 9.27 9.02
N TRP A 263 10.81 9.50 9.49
CA TRP A 263 11.97 8.69 9.16
C TRP A 263 12.60 8.12 10.41
N GLN A 264 13.17 6.92 10.29
CA GLN A 264 13.90 6.30 11.39
C GLN A 264 15.36 6.72 11.37
N MET A 265 15.87 7.09 12.53
CA MET A 265 17.28 7.34 12.82
C MET A 265 17.87 6.17 13.62
N LYS A 266 19.20 6.14 13.70
CA LYS A 266 19.91 5.21 14.57
C LYS A 266 19.45 5.31 16.04
N HIS A 267 19.55 4.17 16.72
CA HIS A 267 19.17 4.00 18.13
C HIS A 267 17.69 4.23 18.45
N GLY A 268 16.80 4.11 17.45
CA GLY A 268 15.36 4.15 17.67
C GLY A 268 14.81 5.55 17.92
N VAL A 269 15.44 6.59 17.36
CA VAL A 269 14.86 7.94 17.29
C VAL A 269 14.15 8.09 15.95
N LEU A 270 13.06 8.86 15.91
CA LEU A 270 12.40 9.25 14.67
C LEU A 270 12.57 10.75 14.43
N VAL A 271 12.72 11.13 13.17
CA VAL A 271 12.43 12.49 12.72
C VAL A 271 10.98 12.51 12.30
N ALA A 272 10.23 13.49 12.78
CA ALA A 272 8.90 13.84 12.29
C ALA A 272 8.97 15.22 11.63
N PHE A 273 8.49 15.32 10.39
CA PHE A 273 8.40 16.56 9.64
C PHE A 273 6.94 16.86 9.29
N ASP A 274 6.42 17.96 9.84
CA ASP A 274 5.07 18.45 9.58
C ASP A 274 5.05 19.20 8.24
N LEU A 275 4.29 18.70 7.26
CA LEU A 275 4.24 19.27 5.91
C LEU A 275 3.51 20.61 5.84
N ALA A 276 2.56 20.86 6.74
CA ALA A 276 1.78 22.09 6.75
C ALA A 276 2.55 23.23 7.42
N ARG A 277 3.28 22.91 8.49
CA ARG A 277 4.08 23.88 9.25
C ARG A 277 5.52 23.99 8.76
N GLU A 278 5.97 23.02 7.98
CA GLU A 278 7.37 22.83 7.59
C GLU A 278 8.29 22.91 8.80
N ARG A 279 7.99 22.09 9.81
CA ARG A 279 8.79 22.00 11.04
C ARG A 279 9.12 20.57 11.36
N SER A 280 10.33 20.37 11.87
CA SER A 280 10.84 19.08 12.26
C SER A 280 10.87 18.95 13.78
N GLN A 281 10.74 17.72 14.26
CA GLN A 281 11.00 17.39 15.65
C GLN A 281 11.54 15.96 15.77
N LEU A 282 12.38 15.75 16.77
CA LEU A 282 12.85 14.43 17.14
C LEU A 282 11.87 13.78 18.14
N ILE A 283 11.48 12.55 17.85
CA ILE A 283 10.61 11.76 18.71
C ILE A 283 11.40 10.53 19.17
N TYR A 284 11.36 10.24 20.46
CA TYR A 284 11.84 8.95 20.96
C TYR A 284 10.97 7.84 20.37
N GLY A 285 11.56 7.07 19.47
CA GLY A 285 10.93 5.97 18.76
C GLY A 285 11.16 4.63 19.44
N MET A 286 10.72 3.58 18.76
CA MET A 286 11.07 2.20 19.06
C MET A 286 11.85 1.64 17.88
N LYS A 287 12.72 0.66 18.13
CA LYS A 287 13.35 -0.10 17.04
C LYS A 287 12.28 -0.97 16.39
N GLY A 288 12.25 -1.02 15.06
CA GLY A 288 11.28 -1.82 14.31
C GLY A 288 10.86 -1.15 13.01
N ALA A 289 10.13 -1.88 12.18
CA ALA A 289 9.57 -1.36 10.95
C ALA A 289 8.46 -0.34 11.26
N LEU A 290 8.55 0.83 10.64
CA LEU A 290 7.49 1.83 10.70
C LEU A 290 6.39 1.47 9.71
N CYS A 291 5.14 1.67 10.11
CA CYS A 291 4.01 1.50 9.22
C CYS A 291 2.79 2.31 9.64
N VAL A 292 1.75 2.24 8.82
CA VAL A 292 0.44 2.82 9.11
C VAL A 292 -0.55 1.71 9.39
N MET A 293 -1.19 1.74 10.56
CA MET A 293 -2.31 0.84 10.86
C MET A 293 -3.50 1.67 11.34
N GLN A 294 -4.65 1.53 10.67
CA GLN A 294 -5.87 2.26 11.01
C GLN A 294 -5.66 3.78 11.10
N GLY A 295 -4.89 4.37 10.17
CA GLY A 295 -4.62 5.81 10.12
C GLY A 295 -3.70 6.34 11.23
N LYS A 296 -2.99 5.46 11.94
CA LYS A 296 -2.02 5.83 12.98
C LYS A 296 -0.64 5.29 12.65
N LEU A 297 0.40 6.05 13.03
CA LEU A 297 1.77 5.61 12.95
C LEU A 297 2.01 4.49 13.96
N CYS A 298 2.58 3.39 13.48
CA CYS A 298 2.93 2.23 14.27
C CYS A 298 4.41 1.89 14.09
N SER A 299 5.01 1.35 15.15
CA SER A 299 6.30 0.68 15.11
C SER A 299 6.07 -0.80 15.41
N VAL A 300 6.48 -1.65 14.48
CA VAL A 300 6.32 -3.10 14.58
C VAL A 300 7.69 -3.75 14.73
N SER A 301 7.87 -4.46 15.83
CA SER A 301 9.13 -5.11 16.18
C SER A 301 8.89 -6.56 16.50
N MET A 302 9.87 -7.42 16.21
CA MET A 302 9.83 -8.82 16.63
C MET A 302 10.92 -9.11 17.65
N HIS A 303 10.57 -9.88 18.68
CA HIS A 303 11.50 -10.43 19.63
C HIS A 303 11.20 -11.93 19.80
N GLY A 304 12.15 -12.78 19.40
CA GLY A 304 11.90 -14.21 19.27
C GLY A 304 10.75 -14.47 18.28
N TRP A 305 9.70 -15.14 18.75
CA TRP A 305 8.50 -15.46 17.96
C TRP A 305 7.32 -14.53 18.23
N THR A 306 7.56 -13.42 18.92
CA THR A 306 6.52 -12.48 19.32
C THR A 306 6.67 -11.18 18.54
N VAL A 307 5.64 -10.82 17.76
CA VAL A 307 5.54 -9.53 17.09
C VAL A 307 4.74 -8.58 17.97
N THR A 308 5.35 -7.43 18.28
CA THR A 308 4.74 -6.37 19.07
C THR A 308 4.43 -5.18 18.17
N VAL A 309 3.19 -4.70 18.25
CA VAL A 309 2.74 -3.49 17.55
C VAL A 309 2.55 -2.38 18.58
N ASN A 310 3.36 -1.34 18.43
CA ASN A 310 3.28 -0.13 19.24
C ASN A 310 2.72 1.01 18.40
N VAL A 311 1.73 1.71 18.92
CA VAL A 311 1.08 2.85 18.23
C VAL A 311 1.57 4.14 18.84
N LEU A 312 1.91 5.11 18.00
CA LEU A 312 2.23 6.46 18.45
C LEU A 312 0.98 7.09 19.08
N SER A 313 1.09 7.45 20.36
CA SER A 313 -0.03 7.98 21.15
C SER A 313 0.15 9.44 21.53
N ASN A 314 1.37 9.88 21.87
CA ASN A 314 1.61 11.27 22.27
C ASN A 314 3.05 11.70 21.95
N VAL A 315 3.21 12.60 20.99
CA VAL A 315 4.52 13.12 20.59
C VAL A 315 5.15 14.07 21.61
N TYR A 316 4.35 14.62 22.54
CA TYR A 316 4.78 15.60 23.54
C TYR A 316 5.02 15.00 24.92
N SER A 317 5.08 13.67 25.05
CA SER A 317 5.22 13.03 26.36
C SER A 317 6.49 13.44 27.11
N ASN A 318 7.55 13.81 26.39
CA ASN A 318 8.81 14.30 26.97
C ASN A 318 8.71 15.73 27.54
N THR A 319 7.71 16.51 27.13
CA THR A 319 7.44 17.86 27.64
C THR A 319 6.30 17.89 28.67
N MET A 320 5.74 16.73 29.03
CA MET A 320 4.68 16.65 30.04
C MET A 320 5.27 16.68 31.46
N GLU A 321 4.42 17.06 32.42
CA GLU A 321 4.76 17.05 33.84
C GLU A 321 5.25 15.66 34.30
N MET A 322 6.17 15.65 35.26
CA MET A 322 6.89 14.46 35.74
C MET A 322 5.97 13.31 36.21
N HIS A 323 4.73 13.60 36.60
CA HIS A 323 3.74 12.62 37.05
C HIS A 323 2.72 12.21 35.99
N SER A 324 2.86 12.73 34.75
CA SER A 324 2.02 12.34 33.64
C SER A 324 2.21 10.86 33.30
N LYS A 325 1.11 10.11 33.18
CA LYS A 325 1.11 8.72 32.71
C LYS A 325 1.17 8.63 31.18
N ALA A 326 1.27 9.74 30.47
CA ALA A 326 1.29 9.76 29.02
C ALA A 326 2.57 9.11 28.49
N ARG A 327 2.41 8.15 27.57
CA ARG A 327 3.52 7.48 26.90
C ARG A 327 3.56 7.90 25.44
N THR A 328 4.76 8.02 24.89
CA THR A 328 4.94 8.28 23.45
C THR A 328 4.34 7.15 22.63
N TRP A 329 4.65 5.91 23.02
CA TRP A 329 4.21 4.70 22.36
C TRP A 329 3.37 3.85 23.30
N VAL A 330 2.27 3.32 22.79
CA VAL A 330 1.40 2.40 23.52
C VAL A 330 1.35 1.09 22.76
N GLN A 331 1.71 0.00 23.45
CA GLN A 331 1.56 -1.34 22.91
C GLN A 331 0.08 -1.64 22.71
N LYS A 332 -0.33 -1.87 21.45
CA LYS A 332 -1.74 -2.12 21.10
C LYS A 332 -1.99 -3.59 20.80
N ARG A 333 -1.01 -4.31 20.25
CA ARG A 333 -1.15 -5.73 19.89
C ARG A 333 0.12 -6.50 20.15
N LEU A 334 -0.08 -7.76 20.51
CA LEU A 334 0.95 -8.78 20.66
C LEU A 334 0.51 -10.00 19.84
N ILE A 335 1.38 -10.49 18.97
CA ILE A 335 1.11 -11.61 18.07
C ILE A 335 2.17 -12.66 18.34
N ASN A 336 1.74 -13.86 18.75
CA ASN A 336 2.63 -15.00 18.91
C ASN A 336 2.59 -15.82 17.63
N LEU A 337 3.73 -15.95 16.98
CA LEU A 337 3.90 -16.75 15.78
C LEU A 337 4.25 -18.18 16.18
N ASP A 338 3.79 -19.13 15.36
CA ASP A 338 4.16 -20.52 15.52
C ASP A 338 5.63 -20.71 15.08
N PRO A 339 6.54 -21.13 15.97
CA PRO A 339 7.95 -21.37 15.63
C PRO A 339 8.12 -22.41 14.52
N SER A 340 7.20 -23.38 14.42
CA SER A 340 7.26 -24.43 13.40
C SER A 340 6.99 -23.90 11.99
N ALA A 341 6.22 -22.81 11.87
CA ALA A 341 5.82 -22.23 10.59
C ALA A 341 6.93 -21.39 9.92
N LEU A 342 7.88 -20.88 10.71
CA LEU A 342 8.97 -20.01 10.25
C LEU A 342 10.29 -20.77 9.99
N GLY A 343 10.32 -22.08 10.27
CA GLY A 343 11.51 -22.91 10.10
C GLY A 343 12.59 -22.62 11.15
N ALA A 344 12.88 -23.57 12.03
CA ALA A 344 13.84 -23.43 13.13
C ALA A 344 15.33 -23.45 12.70
N GLY A 345 15.66 -22.99 11.47
CA GLY A 345 16.96 -23.23 10.83
C GLY A 345 17.88 -22.02 10.63
N SER A 346 17.43 -20.78 10.87
CA SER A 346 18.26 -19.58 10.61
C SER A 346 19.08 -19.16 11.84
N CYS A 347 20.36 -18.84 11.62
CA CYS A 347 21.26 -18.28 12.64
C CYS A 347 20.98 -16.79 12.95
N LYS A 348 20.14 -16.10 12.14
CA LYS A 348 19.79 -14.69 12.35
C LYS A 348 18.41 -14.58 12.99
N GLN A 349 18.27 -13.66 13.96
CA GLN A 349 16.97 -13.37 14.54
C GLN A 349 16.05 -12.82 13.44
N PRO A 350 14.85 -13.40 13.26
CA PRO A 350 13.92 -12.93 12.26
C PRO A 350 13.43 -11.51 12.61
N SER A 351 13.13 -10.73 11.58
CA SER A 351 12.75 -9.32 11.72
C SER A 351 11.54 -8.97 10.87
N VAL A 352 10.74 -8.01 11.33
CA VAL A 352 9.62 -7.47 10.54
C VAL A 352 10.19 -6.50 9.50
N VAL A 353 9.85 -6.75 8.23
CA VAL A 353 10.26 -5.91 7.11
C VAL A 353 9.14 -4.99 6.64
N PHE A 354 7.89 -5.41 6.84
CA PHE A 354 6.71 -4.65 6.49
C PHE A 354 5.54 -5.09 7.37
N ALA A 355 4.63 -4.17 7.68
CA ALA A 355 3.37 -4.50 8.32
C ALA A 355 2.31 -3.48 7.89
N ASP A 356 1.06 -3.90 7.79
CA ASP A 356 -0.10 -3.04 7.69
C ASP A 356 -1.22 -3.54 8.61
N SER A 357 -2.46 -3.11 8.40
CA SER A 357 -3.59 -3.51 9.23
C SER A 357 -3.97 -5.00 9.13
N ASP A 358 -3.64 -5.64 8.01
CA ASP A 358 -4.10 -6.97 7.62
C ASP A 358 -2.96 -7.99 7.49
N THR A 359 -1.73 -7.57 7.17
CA THR A 359 -0.59 -8.44 6.88
C THR A 359 0.68 -7.97 7.62
N VAL A 360 1.45 -8.92 8.14
CA VAL A 360 2.82 -8.70 8.62
C VAL A 360 3.78 -9.55 7.79
N VAL A 361 4.86 -8.95 7.31
CA VAL A 361 5.88 -9.65 6.53
C VAL A 361 7.17 -9.72 7.34
N ILE A 362 7.73 -10.92 7.41
CA ILE A 362 8.85 -11.29 8.26
C ILE A 362 9.95 -11.87 7.40
N HIS A 363 11.19 -11.50 7.70
CA HIS A 363 12.37 -12.05 7.05
C HIS A 363 13.29 -12.68 8.09
N ASP A 364 13.62 -13.96 7.90
CA ASP A 364 14.53 -14.70 8.79
C ASP A 364 16.01 -14.58 8.41
N GLY A 365 16.32 -13.75 7.41
CA GLY A 365 17.65 -13.63 6.80
C GLY A 365 17.78 -14.37 5.47
N THR A 366 16.91 -15.35 5.21
CA THR A 366 16.88 -16.15 3.98
C THR A 366 15.50 -16.17 3.34
N THR A 367 14.47 -16.50 4.10
CA THR A 367 13.10 -16.71 3.64
C THR A 367 12.22 -15.57 4.12
N ILE A 368 11.30 -15.15 3.25
CA ILE A 368 10.27 -14.16 3.54
C ILE A 368 8.96 -14.91 3.81
N PHE A 369 8.33 -14.55 4.91
CA PHE A 369 7.05 -15.08 5.34
C PHE A 369 6.01 -13.96 5.42
N SER A 370 4.78 -14.26 5.05
CA SER A 370 3.62 -13.42 5.36
C SER A 370 2.81 -14.05 6.48
N TYR A 371 2.37 -13.22 7.43
CA TYR A 371 1.38 -13.55 8.44
C TYR A 371 0.10 -12.76 8.17
N ASP A 372 -1.01 -13.45 7.95
CA ASP A 372 -2.33 -12.84 7.81
C ASP A 372 -2.95 -12.61 9.19
N MET A 373 -3.26 -11.35 9.51
CA MET A 373 -3.76 -10.94 10.82
C MET A 373 -5.19 -11.44 11.11
N LYS A 374 -5.96 -11.77 10.07
CA LYS A 374 -7.37 -12.20 10.18
C LYS A 374 -7.46 -13.71 10.32
N SER A 375 -6.83 -14.45 9.41
CA SER A 375 -6.80 -15.91 9.42
C SER A 375 -5.79 -16.48 10.42
N LYS A 376 -4.85 -15.66 10.89
CA LYS A 376 -3.73 -16.06 11.77
C LYS A 376 -2.84 -17.15 11.15
N GLU A 377 -2.77 -17.18 9.83
CA GLU A 377 -1.97 -18.14 9.08
C GLU A 377 -0.64 -17.53 8.68
N THR A 378 0.42 -18.32 8.73
CA THR A 378 1.74 -17.96 8.20
C THR A 378 1.96 -18.70 6.89
N SER A 379 2.53 -18.03 5.90
CA SER A 379 2.86 -18.62 4.60
C SER A 379 4.25 -18.17 4.16
N ALA A 380 5.07 -19.12 3.70
CA ALA A 380 6.35 -18.81 3.08
C ALA A 380 6.12 -18.29 1.66
N LEU A 381 6.70 -17.13 1.35
CA LEU A 381 6.53 -16.46 0.07
C LEU A 381 7.68 -16.76 -0.91
N GLY A 382 8.89 -16.95 -0.39
CA GLY A 382 10.10 -17.18 -1.19
C GLY A 382 11.37 -16.84 -0.43
N SER A 383 12.52 -17.05 -1.09
CA SER A 383 13.84 -16.74 -0.54
C SER A 383 14.40 -15.45 -1.16
N ALA A 384 14.95 -14.58 -0.31
CA ALA A 384 15.66 -13.38 -0.70
C ALA A 384 16.77 -13.10 0.33
N VAL A 385 18.02 -12.91 -0.11
CA VAL A 385 19.17 -12.68 0.78
C VAL A 385 19.73 -11.27 0.57
N GLY A 386 19.93 -10.53 1.67
CA GLY A 386 20.68 -9.26 1.65
C GLY A 386 20.00 -8.11 0.90
N THR A 387 18.69 -7.92 1.07
CA THR A 387 17.89 -7.07 0.17
C THR A 387 17.13 -5.93 0.86
N ARG A 388 16.94 -4.84 0.12
CA ARG A 388 15.91 -3.84 0.41
C ARG A 388 14.56 -4.42 -0.04
N LEU A 389 13.57 -4.36 0.84
CA LEU A 389 12.22 -4.84 0.60
C LEU A 389 11.25 -3.65 0.61
N ILE A 390 10.44 -3.53 -0.43
CA ILE A 390 9.48 -2.45 -0.60
C ILE A 390 8.13 -3.07 -0.94
N ALA A 391 7.15 -2.87 -0.06
CA ALA A 391 5.79 -3.33 -0.28
C ALA A 391 5.15 -2.60 -1.47
N TYR A 392 4.27 -3.29 -2.18
CA TYR A 392 3.62 -2.76 -3.38
C TYR A 392 2.14 -3.15 -3.43
N VAL A 393 1.33 -2.23 -3.96
CA VAL A 393 -0.11 -2.41 -4.18
C VAL A 393 -0.35 -2.54 -5.68
N ASN A 394 -1.00 -3.62 -6.11
CA ASN A 394 -1.22 -3.91 -7.53
C ASN A 394 -2.50 -3.22 -8.03
N ASN A 395 -2.43 -1.91 -8.26
CA ASN A 395 -3.55 -1.11 -8.79
C ASN A 395 -3.20 -0.43 -10.14
N LEU A 396 -4.17 0.25 -10.72
CA LEU A 396 -4.11 0.86 -12.06
C LEU A 396 -3.79 2.36 -12.04
N VAL A 397 -3.23 2.89 -10.96
CA VAL A 397 -2.90 4.33 -10.88
C VAL A 397 -2.05 4.78 -12.09
N HIS A 398 -2.41 5.92 -12.66
CA HIS A 398 -1.65 6.56 -13.74
C HIS A 398 -0.64 7.55 -13.15
N VAL A 399 0.58 7.56 -13.71
CA VAL A 399 1.74 8.34 -13.24
C VAL A 399 1.81 9.72 -13.87
#